data_AF-A0A958NSF5-F1
#
_entry.id   AF-A0A958NSF5-F1
#
_cell.length_a   1.000
_cell.length_b   1.000
_cell.length_c   1.000
_cell.angle_alpha   90.00
_cell.angle_beta   90.00
_cell.angle_gamma   90.00
#
_symmetry.space_group_name_H-M   'P 1'
#
loop_
_entity.id
_entity.type
_entity.pdbx_description
1 polymer ?
#
loop_
_entity_poly.entity_id
_entity_poly.type
_entity_poly.pdbx_seq_one_letter_code
_entity_poly.pdbx_strand_id
1 'polypeptide(L)'
;MKTLLYTTLISLSLILMACPYEGNVELCTYAEALKTEKTLIGEWVAFHEGGDRDELVIEKGDKGVYFVSHKHYKGSKLDERTKVRAYSTDISGTAVFTLEYEQENKYQYAKHEITGKNEFNLQFIDADYMETNFKPEEEVTGKVLKDFLAEHLSDEKLFTEKMEFYRKHSPEYDKVRIYMEKSGF
;
A
#
# COMPACT_ATOMS: atom_id res chain seq x y z
N MET A 1 -37.52 -12.69 -12.71
CA MET A 1 -36.21 -13.01 -12.09
C MET A 1 -35.00 -12.42 -12.83
N LYS A 2 -35.14 -11.28 -13.53
CA LYS A 2 -33.98 -10.61 -14.17
C LYS A 2 -33.57 -9.32 -13.45
N THR A 3 -34.50 -8.67 -12.74
CA THR A 3 -34.26 -7.41 -12.03
C THR A 3 -33.46 -7.57 -10.73
N LEU A 4 -33.46 -8.75 -10.11
CA LEU A 4 -32.73 -9.01 -8.87
C LEU A 4 -31.22 -9.25 -9.07
N LEU A 5 -30.81 -9.69 -10.27
CA LEU A 5 -29.41 -9.99 -10.59
C LEU A 5 -28.60 -8.72 -10.88
N TYR A 6 -29.22 -7.71 -11.52
CA TYR A 6 -28.54 -6.46 -11.84
C TYR A 6 -28.35 -5.57 -10.61
N THR A 7 -29.27 -5.59 -9.63
CA THR A 7 -29.10 -4.85 -8.38
C THR A 7 -28.03 -5.46 -7.47
N THR A 8 -27.80 -6.77 -7.50
CA THR A 8 -26.68 -7.40 -6.75
C THR A 8 -25.32 -7.16 -7.39
N LEU A 9 -25.25 -7.09 -8.72
CA LEU A 9 -24.01 -6.79 -9.45
C LEU A 9 -23.58 -5.31 -9.32
N ILE A 10 -24.53 -4.37 -9.25
CA ILE A 10 -24.23 -2.94 -9.05
C ILE A 10 -23.85 -2.64 -7.60
N SER A 11 -24.41 -3.36 -6.62
CA SER A 11 -23.95 -3.27 -5.22
C SER A 11 -22.56 -3.88 -5.00
N LEU A 12 -22.15 -4.85 -5.82
CA LEU A 12 -20.80 -5.43 -5.76
C LEU A 12 -19.73 -4.50 -6.36
N SER A 13 -20.08 -3.71 -7.39
CA SER A 13 -19.15 -2.74 -7.98
C SER A 13 -18.86 -1.52 -7.09
N LEU A 14 -19.67 -1.28 -6.05
CA LEU A 14 -19.44 -0.22 -5.06
C LEU A 14 -18.48 -0.61 -3.93
N ILE A 15 -18.08 -1.89 -3.84
CA ILE A 15 -17.12 -2.41 -2.85
C ILE A 15 -15.70 -2.49 -3.46
N LEU A 16 -15.54 -2.26 -4.77
CA LEU A 16 -14.33 -2.56 -5.53
C LEU A 16 -13.44 -1.34 -5.86
N MET A 17 -13.54 -0.27 -5.09
CA MET A 17 -12.47 0.72 -5.04
C MET A 17 -12.10 1.00 -3.59
N ALA A 18 -11.47 -0.01 -2.98
CA ALA A 18 -10.73 0.11 -1.73
C ALA A 18 -9.59 1.13 -1.92
N CYS A 19 -9.95 2.41 -1.85
CA CYS A 19 -9.01 3.50 -1.91
C CYS A 19 -8.22 3.53 -0.60
N PRO A 20 -6.90 3.79 -0.63
CA PRO A 20 -6.13 4.00 0.59
C PRO A 20 -6.71 5.12 1.43
N TYR A 21 -6.80 4.90 2.75
CA TYR A 21 -7.18 5.93 3.71
C TYR A 21 -6.12 7.03 3.75
N GLU A 22 -6.56 8.28 3.59
CA GLU A 22 -5.73 9.47 3.71
C GLU A 22 -5.99 10.20 5.04
N GLY A 23 -4.99 10.22 5.91
CA GLY A 23 -5.01 10.97 7.16
C GLY A 23 -4.17 12.25 7.11
N ASN A 24 -4.29 13.06 8.16
CA ASN A 24 -3.56 14.33 8.33
C ASN A 24 -2.45 14.25 9.40
N VAL A 25 -2.17 13.06 9.93
CA VAL A 25 -1.20 12.85 11.01
C VAL A 25 -0.22 11.76 10.65
N GLU A 26 1.05 11.91 11.01
CA GLU A 26 2.00 10.82 10.91
C GLU A 26 1.79 9.80 12.04
N LEU A 27 2.05 8.50 11.79
CA LEU A 27 2.02 7.50 12.86
C LEU A 27 3.23 7.64 13.78
N CYS A 28 4.36 8.12 13.29
CA CYS A 28 5.57 8.35 14.07
C CYS A 28 6.41 9.43 13.40
N THR A 29 7.27 10.09 14.16
CA THR A 29 8.23 11.02 13.54
C THR A 29 9.36 10.26 12.85
N TYR A 30 10.09 10.91 11.94
CA TYR A 30 11.30 10.33 11.33
C TYR A 30 12.37 9.89 12.34
N ALA A 31 12.38 10.48 13.54
CA ALA A 31 13.33 10.13 14.60
C ALA A 31 12.93 8.84 15.34
N GLU A 32 11.64 8.56 15.41
CA GLU A 32 11.06 7.38 16.05
C GLU A 32 10.89 6.21 15.08
N ALA A 33 10.93 6.48 13.78
CA ALA A 33 10.81 5.48 12.73
C ALA A 33 11.80 4.32 12.91
N LEU A 34 11.32 3.12 12.59
CA LEU A 34 12.12 1.92 12.54
C LEU A 34 13.29 2.10 11.58
N LYS A 35 14.38 1.40 11.88
CA LYS A 35 15.56 1.42 11.02
C LYS A 35 15.22 0.85 9.66
N THR A 36 15.70 1.51 8.60
CA THR A 36 15.56 1.01 7.23
C THR A 36 16.15 -0.41 7.07
N GLU A 37 15.34 -1.29 6.53
CA GLU A 37 15.67 -2.63 6.10
C GLU A 37 16.30 -2.60 4.70
N LYS A 38 17.54 -3.06 4.59
CA LYS A 38 18.30 -2.98 3.34
C LYS A 38 17.72 -3.83 2.21
N THR A 39 16.97 -4.86 2.58
CA THR A 39 16.29 -5.80 1.68
C THR A 39 15.20 -5.13 0.86
N LEU A 40 14.58 -4.04 1.33
CA LEU A 40 13.58 -3.29 0.58
C LEU A 40 14.18 -2.32 -0.46
N ILE A 41 15.48 -2.01 -0.37
CA ILE A 41 16.12 -1.08 -1.31
C ILE A 41 16.27 -1.74 -2.69
N GLY A 42 15.89 -1.01 -3.74
CA GLY A 42 16.03 -1.43 -5.13
C GLY A 42 14.80 -1.15 -5.99
N GLU A 43 14.73 -1.83 -7.13
CA GLU A 43 13.65 -1.72 -8.10
C GLU A 43 12.68 -2.89 -7.96
N TRP A 44 11.40 -2.56 -7.92
CA TRP A 44 10.31 -3.51 -7.67
C TRP A 44 9.18 -3.29 -8.65
N VAL A 45 8.47 -4.37 -8.98
CA VAL A 45 7.35 -4.35 -9.91
C VAL A 45 6.19 -5.15 -9.34
N ALA A 46 5.01 -4.56 -9.32
CA ALA A 46 3.74 -5.26 -9.12
C ALA A 46 2.98 -5.31 -10.44
N PHE A 47 2.32 -6.43 -10.71
CA PHE A 47 1.49 -6.61 -11.90
C PHE A 47 0.02 -6.66 -11.48
N HIS A 48 -0.83 -5.97 -12.23
CA HIS A 48 -2.26 -5.87 -11.97
C HIS A 48 -3.06 -6.53 -13.07
N GLU A 49 -4.32 -6.82 -12.80
CA GLU A 49 -5.27 -7.26 -13.82
C GLU A 49 -5.43 -6.19 -14.94
N GLY A 50 -5.61 -6.61 -16.20
CA GLY A 50 -5.80 -5.72 -17.33
C GLY A 50 -4.54 -5.19 -18.05
N GLY A 51 -3.32 -5.61 -17.69
CA GLY A 51 -2.07 -5.20 -18.36
C GLY A 51 -1.27 -4.14 -17.59
N ASP A 52 -1.83 -3.67 -16.49
CA ASP A 52 -1.27 -2.56 -15.73
C ASP A 52 -0.13 -3.04 -14.82
N ARG A 53 0.80 -2.15 -14.52
CA ARG A 53 1.88 -2.44 -13.56
C ARG A 53 2.31 -1.21 -12.80
N ASP A 54 2.73 -1.45 -11.57
CA ASP A 54 3.44 -0.46 -10.77
C ASP A 54 4.92 -0.77 -10.73
N GLU A 55 5.74 0.24 -10.94
CA GLU A 55 7.18 0.16 -10.69
C GLU A 55 7.55 1.07 -9.53
N LEU A 56 8.23 0.51 -8.53
CA LEU A 56 8.81 1.25 -7.41
C LEU A 56 10.33 1.26 -7.51
N VAL A 57 10.92 2.42 -7.28
CA VAL A 57 12.34 2.55 -6.96
C VAL A 57 12.42 3.03 -5.52
N ILE A 58 12.94 2.17 -4.64
CA ILE A 58 13.09 2.43 -3.21
C ILE A 58 14.55 2.69 -2.91
N GLU A 59 14.85 3.89 -2.46
CA GLU A 59 16.18 4.33 -2.08
C GLU A 59 16.25 4.62 -0.58
N LYS A 60 17.43 4.46 -0.01
CA LYS A 60 17.66 4.83 1.38
C LYS A 60 17.72 6.36 1.50
N GLY A 61 16.89 6.92 2.38
CA GLY A 61 16.99 8.31 2.81
C GLY A 61 17.76 8.47 4.12
N ASP A 62 17.61 9.64 4.72
CA ASP A 62 18.19 9.92 6.04
C ASP A 62 17.39 9.20 7.13
N LYS A 63 18.11 8.68 8.14
CA LYS A 63 17.53 7.95 9.28
C LYS A 63 16.71 6.71 8.84
N GLY A 64 15.51 6.53 9.40
CA GLY A 64 14.57 5.45 9.12
C GLY A 64 13.71 5.66 7.87
N VAL A 65 14.04 6.64 7.03
CA VAL A 65 13.22 7.05 5.87
C VAL A 65 13.71 6.38 4.58
N TYR A 66 12.76 6.01 3.72
CA TYR A 66 12.97 5.66 2.33
C TYR A 66 12.46 6.76 1.41
N PHE A 67 13.17 6.99 0.30
CA PHE A 67 12.64 7.73 -0.83
C PHE A 67 12.07 6.73 -1.83
N VAL A 68 10.79 6.86 -2.15
CA VAL A 68 10.10 5.95 -3.05
C VAL A 68 9.64 6.73 -4.27
N SER A 69 10.12 6.32 -5.45
CA SER A 69 9.57 6.76 -6.72
C SER A 69 8.62 5.69 -7.24
N HIS A 70 7.35 6.04 -7.38
CA HIS A 70 6.31 5.18 -7.93
C HIS A 70 5.95 5.62 -9.35
N LYS A 71 5.77 4.65 -10.23
CA LYS A 71 5.25 4.83 -11.58
C LYS A 71 4.16 3.82 -11.83
N HIS A 72 2.99 4.30 -12.24
CA HIS A 72 1.90 3.45 -12.69
C HIS A 72 1.86 3.43 -14.22
N TYR A 73 1.78 2.23 -14.81
CA TYR A 73 1.69 2.03 -16.24
C TYR A 73 0.37 1.36 -16.60
N LYS A 74 -0.31 1.93 -17.60
CA LYS A 74 -1.43 1.29 -18.30
C LYS A 74 -0.94 0.63 -19.57
N GLY A 75 -0.75 -0.68 -19.54
CA GLY A 75 0.01 -1.43 -20.53
C GLY A 75 1.44 -0.90 -20.68
N SER A 76 1.80 -0.36 -21.86
CA SER A 76 3.11 0.24 -22.10
C SER A 76 3.19 1.75 -21.82
N LYS A 77 2.05 2.40 -21.54
CA LYS A 77 1.97 3.85 -21.36
C LYS A 77 2.15 4.20 -19.88
N LEU A 78 3.05 5.14 -19.58
CA LEU A 78 3.13 5.75 -18.26
C LEU A 78 1.88 6.60 -18.02
N ASP A 79 1.14 6.30 -16.96
CA ASP A 79 -0.10 6.98 -16.60
C ASP A 79 0.11 7.94 -15.43
N GLU A 80 0.81 7.48 -14.38
CA GLU A 80 1.09 8.27 -13.18
C GLU A 80 2.56 8.17 -12.78
N ARG A 81 3.08 9.23 -12.17
CA ARG A 81 4.38 9.22 -11.51
C ARG A 81 4.32 10.04 -10.23
N THR A 82 4.64 9.39 -9.12
CA THR A 82 4.56 10.00 -7.80
C THR A 82 5.84 9.72 -7.02
N LYS A 83 6.19 10.63 -6.11
CA LYS A 83 7.32 10.47 -5.19
C LYS A 83 6.79 10.62 -3.78
N VAL A 84 7.17 9.68 -2.92
CA VAL A 84 6.77 9.68 -1.53
C VAL A 84 7.96 9.40 -0.63
N ARG A 85 7.87 9.87 0.60
CA ARG A 85 8.74 9.43 1.69
C ARG A 85 8.01 8.37 2.49
N ALA A 86 8.67 7.24 2.71
CA ALA A 86 8.11 6.14 3.49
C ALA A 86 8.95 5.91 4.74
N TYR A 87 8.30 5.74 5.88
CA TYR A 87 8.97 5.43 7.14
C TYR A 87 8.01 4.59 8.00
N SER A 88 8.53 3.61 8.72
CA SER A 88 7.70 2.63 9.41
C SER A 88 7.74 2.78 10.92
N THR A 89 6.62 2.44 11.56
CA THR A 89 6.52 2.20 13.00
C THR A 89 6.10 0.76 13.23
N ASP A 90 6.49 0.19 14.36
CA ASP A 90 5.88 -1.05 14.85
C ASP A 90 4.57 -0.71 15.55
N ILE A 91 3.51 -1.42 15.20
CA ILE A 91 2.22 -1.40 15.89
C ILE A 91 1.88 -2.85 16.20
N SER A 92 1.96 -3.24 17.47
CA SER A 92 1.67 -4.60 17.94
C SER A 92 2.41 -5.71 17.16
N GLY A 93 3.69 -5.48 16.82
CA GLY A 93 4.50 -6.44 16.06
C GLY A 93 4.29 -6.40 14.54
N THR A 94 3.47 -5.48 14.03
CA THR A 94 3.27 -5.25 12.60
C THR A 94 3.97 -3.97 12.18
N ALA A 95 4.84 -4.06 11.17
CA ALA A 95 5.46 -2.89 10.57
C ALA A 95 4.48 -2.19 9.64
N VAL A 96 4.17 -0.92 9.95
CA VAL A 96 3.24 -0.09 9.18
C VAL A 96 3.99 1.13 8.66
N PHE A 97 4.04 1.29 7.34
CA PHE A 97 4.51 2.50 6.70
C PHE A 97 3.54 3.65 6.91
N THR A 98 4.10 4.82 7.17
CA THR A 98 3.50 6.11 6.85
C THR A 98 4.12 6.56 5.52
N LEU A 99 3.27 6.86 4.53
CA LEU A 99 3.64 7.35 3.21
C LEU A 99 3.27 8.82 3.13
N GLU A 100 4.28 9.68 3.08
CA GLU A 100 4.15 11.12 3.00
C GLU A 100 4.28 11.58 1.55
N TYR A 101 3.22 12.20 1.04
CA TYR A 101 3.20 12.83 -0.28
C TYR A 101 3.65 14.29 -0.14
N GLU A 102 4.67 14.70 -0.91
CA GLU A 102 5.39 15.97 -0.72
C GLU A 102 4.53 17.24 -0.81
N GLN A 103 3.28 17.15 -1.31
CA GLN A 103 2.49 18.32 -1.68
C GLN A 103 1.28 18.61 -0.77
N GLU A 104 0.88 17.70 0.13
CA GLU A 104 -0.48 17.79 0.71
C GLU A 104 -0.61 17.70 2.23
N ASN A 105 0.48 17.50 3.00
CA ASN A 105 0.39 17.13 4.44
C ASN A 105 -0.60 15.97 4.67
N LYS A 106 -0.74 15.10 3.67
CA LYS A 106 -1.57 13.90 3.69
C LYS A 106 -0.66 12.70 3.79
N TYR A 107 -1.13 11.73 4.57
CA TYR A 107 -0.43 10.49 4.79
C TYR A 107 -1.34 9.33 4.42
N GLN A 108 -0.80 8.39 3.68
CA GLN A 108 -1.38 7.07 3.55
C GLN A 108 -0.59 6.10 4.42
N TYR A 109 -1.22 4.98 4.77
CA TYR A 109 -0.62 4.00 5.65
C TYR A 109 -0.72 2.63 5.02
N ALA A 110 0.37 1.87 5.11
CA ALA A 110 0.41 0.53 4.52
C ALA A 110 1.16 -0.43 5.42
N LYS A 111 0.53 -1.56 5.73
CA LYS A 111 1.23 -2.73 6.23
C LYS A 111 2.18 -3.21 5.14
N HIS A 112 3.40 -3.57 5.54
CA HIS A 112 4.36 -4.19 4.65
C HIS A 112 4.96 -5.45 5.24
N GLU A 113 5.24 -6.42 4.39
CA GLU A 113 5.85 -7.69 4.81
C GLU A 113 6.79 -8.20 3.73
N ILE A 114 8.01 -8.56 4.12
CA ILE A 114 8.96 -9.22 3.24
C ILE A 114 8.66 -10.71 3.25
N THR A 115 8.17 -11.22 2.13
CA THR A 115 7.79 -12.62 1.96
C THR A 115 8.90 -13.47 1.39
N GLY A 116 9.93 -12.84 0.82
CA GLY A 116 11.11 -13.51 0.28
C GLY A 116 12.26 -12.55 -0.02
N LYS A 117 13.38 -13.10 -0.51
CA LYS A 117 14.55 -12.28 -0.88
C LYS A 117 14.23 -11.25 -1.98
N ASN A 118 13.32 -11.63 -2.89
CA ASN A 118 12.95 -10.85 -4.07
C ASN A 118 11.47 -10.50 -4.08
N GLU A 119 10.79 -10.62 -2.93
CA GLU A 119 9.34 -10.49 -2.83
C GLU A 119 8.98 -9.74 -1.54
N PHE A 120 8.11 -8.76 -1.66
CA PHE A 120 7.42 -8.18 -0.51
C PHE A 120 6.00 -7.83 -0.90
N ASN A 121 5.14 -7.64 0.08
CA ASN A 121 3.78 -7.21 -0.13
C ASN A 121 3.47 -5.88 0.57
N LEU A 122 2.51 -5.16 0.02
CA LEU A 122 1.88 -4.00 0.62
C LEU A 122 0.38 -4.22 0.71
N GLN A 123 -0.19 -3.73 1.80
CA GLN A 123 -1.63 -3.62 2.01
C GLN A 123 -1.91 -2.27 2.65
N PHE A 124 -2.63 -1.41 1.94
CA PHE A 124 -2.98 -0.09 2.46
C PHE A 124 -4.08 -0.23 3.52
N ILE A 125 -4.18 0.75 4.40
CA ILE A 125 -5.35 0.88 5.27
C ILE A 125 -6.52 1.35 4.40
N ASP A 126 -7.65 0.67 4.50
CA ASP A 126 -8.82 0.89 3.66
C ASP A 126 -9.63 2.11 4.12
N ALA A 127 -9.96 3.00 3.18
CA ALA A 127 -10.70 4.23 3.49
C ALA A 127 -12.13 3.96 3.98
N ASP A 128 -12.84 2.99 3.40
CA ASP A 128 -14.23 2.69 3.75
C ASP A 128 -14.33 2.08 5.15
N TYR A 129 -13.38 1.22 5.50
CA TYR A 129 -13.23 0.68 6.84
C TYR A 129 -12.99 1.80 7.85
N MET A 130 -12.06 2.71 7.56
CA MET A 130 -11.76 3.83 8.44
C MET A 130 -12.96 4.77 8.56
N GLU A 131 -13.65 5.09 7.46
CA GLU A 131 -14.86 5.91 7.50
C GLU A 131 -15.93 5.27 8.37
N THR A 132 -16.08 3.94 8.33
CA THR A 132 -17.11 3.23 9.10
C THR A 132 -16.74 3.12 10.59
N ASN A 133 -15.50 2.80 10.91
CA ASN A 133 -15.11 2.34 12.25
C ASN A 133 -14.28 3.36 13.04
N PHE A 134 -13.53 4.23 12.39
CA PHE A 134 -12.69 5.23 13.06
C PHE A 134 -13.50 6.51 13.31
N LYS A 135 -14.21 6.54 14.45
CA LYS A 135 -15.02 7.67 14.91
C LYS A 135 -14.42 8.29 16.18
N PRO A 136 -13.32 9.04 16.06
CA PRO A 136 -12.66 9.64 17.23
C PRO A 136 -13.57 10.67 17.89
N GLU A 137 -13.69 10.61 19.21
CA GLU A 137 -14.41 11.62 20.00
C GLU A 137 -13.57 12.89 20.23
N GLU A 138 -12.26 12.76 20.07
CA GLU A 138 -11.26 13.81 20.28
C GLU A 138 -10.52 14.17 18.98
N GLU A 139 -9.64 15.17 19.03
CA GLU A 139 -8.76 15.50 17.92
C GLU A 139 -7.91 14.30 17.50
N VAL A 140 -7.85 14.05 16.19
CA VAL A 140 -7.04 12.95 15.65
C VAL A 140 -5.56 13.31 15.79
N THR A 141 -4.86 12.52 16.59
CA THR A 141 -3.40 12.57 16.73
C THR A 141 -2.79 11.25 16.24
N GLY A 142 -1.48 11.24 15.97
CA GLY A 142 -0.76 10.02 15.62
C GLY A 142 -0.89 8.92 16.68
N LYS A 143 -1.03 9.29 17.97
CA LYS A 143 -1.29 8.32 19.05
C LYS A 143 -2.70 7.72 18.93
N VAL A 144 -3.73 8.55 18.78
CA VAL A 144 -5.12 8.10 18.66
C VAL A 144 -5.27 7.15 17.46
N LEU A 145 -4.68 7.50 16.32
CA LEU A 145 -4.70 6.64 15.15
C LEU A 145 -3.94 5.33 15.39
N LYS A 146 -2.72 5.37 15.96
CA LYS A 146 -1.97 4.15 16.28
C LYS A 146 -2.70 3.21 17.22
N ASP A 147 -3.33 3.75 18.27
CA ASP A 147 -4.09 2.95 19.24
C ASP A 147 -5.28 2.27 18.55
N PHE A 148 -6.04 3.00 17.72
CA PHE A 148 -7.11 2.41 16.92
C PHE A 148 -6.61 1.30 16.01
N LEU A 149 -5.49 1.53 15.30
CA LEU A 149 -4.92 0.50 14.42
C LEU A 149 -4.49 -0.72 15.23
N ALA A 150 -3.82 -0.54 16.37
CA ALA A 150 -3.37 -1.64 17.22
C ALA A 150 -4.49 -2.60 17.63
N GLU A 151 -5.71 -2.10 17.81
CA GLU A 151 -6.90 -2.88 18.13
C GLU A 151 -7.50 -3.64 16.92
N HIS A 152 -7.26 -3.15 15.70
CA HIS A 152 -7.91 -3.64 14.48
C HIS A 152 -6.96 -4.28 13.46
N LEU A 153 -5.65 -4.33 13.74
CA LEU A 153 -4.64 -4.92 12.84
C LEU A 153 -4.89 -6.39 12.45
N SER A 154 -5.66 -7.13 13.25
CA SER A 154 -6.05 -8.51 12.92
C SER A 154 -7.30 -8.61 12.04
N ASP A 155 -8.00 -7.49 11.81
CA ASP A 155 -9.17 -7.45 10.93
C ASP A 155 -8.69 -7.33 9.48
N GLU A 156 -8.95 -8.37 8.68
CA GLU A 156 -8.59 -8.37 7.26
C GLU A 156 -9.25 -7.22 6.49
N LYS A 157 -10.42 -6.74 6.93
CA LYS A 157 -11.13 -5.63 6.28
C LYS A 157 -10.51 -4.27 6.53
N LEU A 158 -9.61 -4.14 7.52
CA LEU A 158 -8.84 -2.92 7.74
C LEU A 158 -7.95 -2.62 6.53
N PHE A 159 -7.59 -3.66 5.77
CA PHE A 159 -6.60 -3.58 4.73
C PHE A 159 -7.23 -3.72 3.35
N THR A 160 -6.67 -2.98 2.39
CA THR A 160 -6.94 -3.20 0.97
C THR A 160 -6.45 -4.58 0.54
N GLU A 161 -6.79 -4.95 -0.70
CA GLU A 161 -6.20 -6.11 -1.35
C GLU A 161 -4.68 -6.05 -1.35
N LYS A 162 -4.06 -7.22 -1.28
CA LYS A 162 -2.61 -7.38 -1.21
C LYS A 162 -1.98 -7.11 -2.56
N MET A 163 -1.05 -6.15 -2.58
CA MET A 163 -0.18 -5.89 -3.72
C MET A 163 1.13 -6.64 -3.54
N GLU A 164 1.45 -7.55 -4.46
CA GLU A 164 2.71 -8.27 -4.46
C GLU A 164 3.74 -7.60 -5.37
N PHE A 165 4.91 -7.30 -4.80
CA PHE A 165 6.02 -6.68 -5.49
C PHE A 165 7.17 -7.66 -5.65
N TYR A 166 7.65 -7.77 -6.88
CA TYR A 166 8.77 -8.62 -7.27
C TYR A 166 9.97 -7.76 -7.63
N ARG A 167 11.15 -8.14 -7.14
CA ARG A 167 12.39 -7.42 -7.46
C ARG A 167 12.63 -7.51 -8.96
N LYS A 168 12.79 -6.36 -9.62
CA LYS A 168 12.90 -6.30 -11.08
C LYS A 168 14.08 -7.14 -11.57
N HIS A 169 13.86 -7.93 -12.63
CA HIS A 169 14.83 -8.88 -13.19
C HIS A 169 15.27 -10.04 -12.27
N SER A 170 14.52 -10.31 -11.21
CA SER A 170 14.67 -11.55 -10.43
C SER A 170 13.99 -12.75 -11.11
N PRO A 171 14.35 -13.99 -10.74
CA PRO A 171 13.64 -15.18 -11.21
C PRO A 171 12.13 -15.15 -10.92
N GLU A 172 11.73 -14.62 -9.77
CA GLU A 172 10.33 -14.47 -9.36
C GLU A 172 9.60 -13.47 -10.26
N TYR A 173 10.22 -12.31 -10.51
CA TYR A 173 9.72 -11.32 -11.47
C TYR A 173 9.51 -11.91 -12.86
N ASP A 174 10.50 -12.63 -13.40
CA ASP A 174 10.40 -13.20 -14.74
C ASP A 174 9.32 -14.27 -14.83
N LYS A 175 9.16 -15.08 -13.77
CA LYS A 175 8.11 -16.08 -13.69
C LYS A 175 6.73 -15.44 -13.79
N VAL A 176 6.47 -14.38 -13.01
CA VAL A 176 5.18 -13.69 -13.00
C VAL A 176 4.96 -12.94 -14.32
N ARG A 177 5.97 -12.22 -14.81
CA ARG A 177 5.89 -11.53 -16.11
C ARG A 177 5.50 -12.47 -17.25
N ILE A 178 6.17 -13.61 -17.37
CA ILE A 178 5.87 -14.61 -18.42
C ILE A 178 4.46 -15.19 -18.25
N TYR A 179 4.03 -15.42 -17.01
CA TYR A 179 2.67 -15.90 -16.73
C TYR A 179 1.61 -14.88 -17.18
N MET A 180 1.83 -13.59 -16.88
CA MET A 180 0.94 -12.51 -17.32
C MET A 180 0.91 -12.43 -18.85
N GLU A 181 2.07 -12.37 -19.51
CA GLU A 181 2.17 -12.35 -20.99
C GLU A 181 1.43 -13.53 -21.65
N LYS A 182 1.55 -14.74 -21.09
CA LYS A 182 0.85 -15.93 -21.61
C LYS A 182 -0.65 -15.90 -21.41
N SER A 183 -1.12 -15.15 -20.42
CA SER A 183 -2.55 -15.02 -20.09
C SER A 183 -3.26 -13.97 -20.95
N GLY A 184 -2.57 -13.38 -21.94
CA GLY A 184 -3.14 -12.39 -22.85
C GLY A 184 -3.06 -10.96 -22.34
N PHE A 185 -2.18 -10.71 -21.36
CA PHE A 185 -1.76 -9.36 -20.95
C PHE A 185 -0.78 -8.75 -21.94
#